data_AF-A0AA96WQ95-F1
#
_entry.id   AF-A0AA96WQ95-F1
#
_cell.length_a   1.000
_cell.length_b   1.000
_cell.length_c   1.000
_cell.angle_alpha   90.00
_cell.angle_beta   90.00
_cell.angle_gamma   90.00
#
_symmetry.space_group_name_H-M   'P 1'
#
loop_
_entity.id
_entity.type
_entity.pdbx_description
1 polymer ?
#
loop_
_entity_poly.entity_id
_entity_poly.type
_entity_poly.pdbx_seq_one_letter_code
_entity_poly.pdbx_strand_id
1 'polypeptide(L)'
;MLPSSSLQPLVLGTSPTSSATSSVSLDRSETSTSQTWLSTVETLVFNSEIAPNLNTIHPVTQFIDAMQSVFDQLPVVADSKQTDRAIAIVEVGYDGALLGENPPILPKLGFWQCPTWQIGSSDSIGGYQIWLKGCQIATVRDRSTAELFRKELRRMMTTPNFDASKVRAAMELGQPRLKFGDRSLLTITDQIAAQTGRPAEMIAIEWANNLRIALGQPSLALADAQAQMYGLEPTQQFIDGMASWYGPYFHGRQTANGEIFDQNDLTAAHPTLPLGTFLKVTNQLNGKSIVVRVNDRGPYFDNRVLDLSKRAAAIINGEERGVVPIEAVVMQSAVVARTPINKPPQQVARLVTGY
;
A
#
# COMPACT_ATOMS: atom_id res chain seq x y z
N MET A 1 37.72 -78.48 7.37
CA MET A 1 37.02 -79.33 6.38
C MET A 1 36.22 -78.41 5.46
N LEU A 2 36.73 -78.15 4.26
CA LEU A 2 35.89 -78.04 3.05
C LEU A 2 35.67 -79.48 2.56
N PRO A 3 34.65 -79.87 1.77
CA PRO A 3 34.02 -79.16 0.63
C PRO A 3 32.47 -79.23 0.73
N SER A 4 31.59 -78.87 -0.21
CA SER A 4 31.50 -79.29 -1.62
C SER A 4 30.32 -78.60 -2.33
N SER A 5 30.57 -78.33 -3.61
CA SER A 5 29.74 -77.85 -4.71
C SER A 5 28.70 -78.86 -5.25
N SER A 6 27.56 -78.36 -5.79
CA SER A 6 26.79 -78.95 -6.91
C SER A 6 25.76 -77.92 -7.41
N LEU A 7 25.96 -77.27 -8.58
CA LEU A 7 25.51 -77.65 -9.95
C LEU A 7 23.98 -77.61 -10.18
N GLN A 8 23.60 -76.81 -11.19
CA GLN A 8 22.24 -76.48 -11.70
C GLN A 8 21.59 -77.59 -12.55
N PRO A 9 20.32 -77.40 -13.01
CA PRO A 9 20.16 -77.08 -14.44
C PRO A 9 19.07 -76.02 -14.81
N LEU A 10 19.26 -75.46 -16.02
CA LEU A 10 18.48 -74.49 -16.80
C LEU A 10 17.02 -74.87 -17.11
N VAL A 11 16.12 -73.87 -17.26
CA VAL A 11 15.27 -73.66 -18.48
C VAL A 11 15.04 -72.15 -18.75
N LEU A 12 15.01 -71.84 -20.05
CA LEU A 12 15.01 -70.60 -20.86
C LEU A 12 13.88 -69.54 -20.72
N GLY A 13 14.27 -68.29 -21.07
CA GLY A 13 13.47 -67.24 -21.76
C GLY A 13 13.03 -66.08 -20.86
N THR A 14 13.30 -64.79 -21.09
CA THR A 14 13.70 -63.97 -22.25
C THR A 14 14.33 -62.64 -21.74
N SER A 15 15.33 -62.08 -22.45
CA SER A 15 15.91 -60.73 -22.25
C SER A 15 15.28 -59.70 -23.22
N PRO A 16 15.67 -58.40 -23.29
CA PRO A 16 16.46 -57.53 -22.39
C PRO A 16 15.66 -56.23 -22.01
N THR A 17 16.06 -55.33 -21.11
CA THR A 17 17.06 -54.27 -21.32
C THR A 17 17.38 -53.50 -20.03
N SER A 18 18.64 -53.06 -19.98
CA SER A 18 19.36 -52.35 -18.93
C SER A 18 18.85 -50.95 -18.58
N SER A 19 18.86 -50.58 -17.29
CA SER A 19 19.06 -49.20 -16.85
C SER A 19 20.35 -49.11 -16.03
N ALA A 20 21.37 -48.52 -16.66
CA ALA A 20 22.66 -48.24 -16.04
C ALA A 20 22.50 -47.17 -14.96
N THR A 21 23.07 -47.43 -13.79
CA THR A 21 23.29 -46.47 -12.72
C THR A 21 24.55 -45.67 -13.07
N SER A 22 24.43 -44.38 -13.37
CA SER A 22 25.56 -43.46 -13.48
C SER A 22 25.57 -42.53 -12.28
N SER A 23 26.51 -42.77 -11.37
CA SER A 23 26.94 -41.81 -10.36
C SER A 23 27.70 -40.67 -11.04
N VAL A 24 27.12 -39.47 -11.06
CA VAL A 24 27.82 -38.25 -11.49
C VAL A 24 28.43 -37.57 -10.27
N SER A 25 29.76 -37.63 -10.17
CA SER A 25 30.57 -36.78 -9.31
C SER A 25 30.55 -35.35 -9.85
N LEU A 26 29.96 -34.41 -9.11
CA LEU A 26 29.94 -32.99 -9.43
C LEU A 26 31.20 -32.31 -8.90
N ASP A 27 32.09 -31.93 -9.82
CA ASP A 27 33.22 -31.04 -9.61
C ASP A 27 32.73 -29.60 -9.35
N ARG A 28 33.35 -28.92 -8.38
CA ARG A 28 32.97 -27.57 -7.94
C ARG A 28 33.55 -26.53 -8.88
N SER A 29 32.73 -25.98 -9.77
CA SER A 29 32.96 -24.68 -10.40
C SER A 29 31.68 -23.84 -10.41
N GLU A 30 31.76 -22.64 -9.82
CA GLU A 30 30.65 -21.77 -9.40
C GLU A 30 29.88 -21.04 -10.53
N THR A 31 29.96 -21.49 -11.78
CA THR A 31 29.33 -20.77 -12.91
C THR A 31 28.33 -21.61 -13.72
N SER A 32 28.25 -22.92 -13.47
CA SER A 32 27.41 -23.85 -14.25
C SER A 32 25.98 -23.99 -13.70
N THR A 33 25.79 -23.90 -12.39
CA THR A 33 24.51 -24.19 -11.71
C THR A 33 23.40 -23.21 -12.10
N SER A 34 23.74 -21.95 -12.36
CA SER A 34 22.77 -20.90 -12.71
C SER A 34 22.17 -21.06 -14.11
N GLN A 35 22.97 -21.56 -15.07
CA GLN A 35 22.52 -21.78 -16.45
C GLN A 35 21.76 -23.09 -16.61
N THR A 36 22.17 -24.16 -15.92
CA THR A 36 21.42 -25.42 -15.87
C THR A 36 20.10 -25.29 -15.11
N TRP A 37 20.04 -24.38 -14.12
CA TRP A 37 18.78 -24.05 -13.44
C TRP A 37 17.78 -23.34 -14.35
N LEU A 38 18.21 -22.34 -15.12
CA LEU A 38 17.35 -21.62 -16.05
C LEU A 38 16.77 -22.54 -17.13
N SER A 39 17.57 -23.45 -17.68
CA SER A 39 17.06 -24.42 -18.66
C SER A 39 16.07 -25.41 -18.05
N THR A 40 16.26 -25.83 -16.80
CA THR A 40 15.35 -26.76 -16.12
C THR A 40 13.99 -26.10 -15.80
N VAL A 41 13.99 -24.83 -15.40
CA VAL A 41 12.76 -24.06 -15.14
C VAL A 41 12.04 -23.72 -16.45
N GLU A 42 12.75 -23.34 -17.51
CA GLU A 42 12.16 -23.14 -18.84
C GLU A 42 11.53 -24.41 -19.40
N THR A 43 12.17 -25.57 -19.20
CA THR A 43 11.64 -26.87 -19.66
C THR A 43 10.39 -27.30 -18.88
N LEU A 44 10.31 -26.98 -17.58
CA LEU A 44 9.13 -27.27 -16.76
C LEU A 44 7.94 -26.35 -17.08
N VAL A 45 8.19 -25.09 -17.46
CA VAL A 45 7.15 -24.12 -17.86
C VAL A 45 6.63 -24.40 -19.29
N PHE A 46 7.47 -24.90 -20.20
CA PHE A 46 7.04 -25.22 -21.57
C PHE A 46 6.29 -26.56 -21.70
N ASN A 47 6.58 -27.55 -20.86
CA ASN A 47 5.92 -28.87 -20.96
C ASN A 47 4.50 -28.92 -20.38
N SER A 48 3.99 -27.86 -19.76
CA SER A 48 2.60 -27.79 -19.29
C SER A 48 1.58 -27.46 -20.39
N GLU A 49 2.01 -27.14 -21.62
CA GLU A 49 1.11 -26.93 -22.76
C GLU A 49 0.72 -28.21 -23.53
N ILE A 50 1.15 -29.40 -23.08
CA ILE A 50 0.73 -30.69 -23.67
C ILE A 50 0.15 -31.62 -22.60
N ALA A 51 -1.05 -31.31 -22.12
CA ALA A 51 -1.94 -32.31 -21.50
C ALA A 51 -3.39 -31.80 -21.47
N PRO A 52 -4.21 -32.06 -22.51
CA PRO A 52 -5.64 -31.87 -22.36
C PRO A 52 -6.16 -33.02 -21.49
N ASN A 53 -6.77 -32.68 -20.36
CA ASN A 53 -7.43 -33.56 -19.37
C ASN A 53 -6.57 -34.08 -18.21
N LEU A 54 -6.42 -33.27 -17.16
CA LEU A 54 -6.32 -33.79 -15.79
C LEU A 54 -7.16 -32.91 -14.86
N ASN A 55 -8.38 -33.39 -14.57
CA ASN A 55 -9.10 -33.03 -13.36
C ASN A 55 -8.26 -33.52 -12.16
N THR A 56 -7.64 -32.61 -11.40
CA THR A 56 -7.36 -32.77 -9.97
C THR A 56 -6.68 -31.52 -9.43
N ILE A 57 -7.21 -30.98 -8.33
CA ILE A 57 -6.80 -29.73 -7.66
C ILE A 57 -5.47 -29.90 -6.89
N HIS A 58 -4.99 -31.14 -6.71
CA HIS A 58 -3.84 -31.50 -5.86
C HIS A 58 -2.42 -31.16 -6.38
N PRO A 59 -2.09 -31.21 -7.68
CA PRO A 59 -0.72 -30.96 -8.16
C PRO A 59 -0.30 -29.48 -8.08
N VAL A 60 -1.27 -28.57 -8.21
CA VAL A 60 -1.02 -27.12 -8.17
C VAL A 60 -0.65 -26.67 -6.76
N THR A 61 -1.31 -27.20 -5.73
CA THR A 61 -1.00 -26.86 -4.33
C THR A 61 0.38 -27.38 -3.92
N GLN A 62 0.76 -28.61 -4.33
CA GLN A 62 2.10 -29.14 -4.07
C GLN A 62 3.21 -28.36 -4.80
N PHE A 63 2.93 -27.87 -6.01
CA PHE A 63 3.85 -27.01 -6.74
C PHE A 63 4.00 -25.64 -6.05
N ILE A 64 2.90 -25.07 -5.54
CA ILE A 64 2.92 -23.81 -4.76
C ILE A 64 3.73 -23.98 -3.47
N ASP A 65 3.47 -25.05 -2.70
CA ASP A 65 4.17 -25.30 -1.44
C ASP A 65 5.68 -25.56 -1.67
N ALA A 66 6.03 -26.25 -2.76
CA ALA A 66 7.42 -26.47 -3.15
C ALA A 66 8.11 -25.16 -3.56
N MET A 67 7.43 -24.29 -4.30
CA MET A 67 7.97 -22.97 -4.68
C MET A 67 8.11 -22.05 -3.46
N GLN A 68 7.14 -22.04 -2.55
CA GLN A 68 7.18 -21.28 -1.30
C GLN A 68 8.36 -21.73 -0.42
N SER A 69 8.52 -23.05 -0.23
CA SER A 69 9.65 -23.63 0.52
C SER A 69 11.01 -23.29 -0.08
N VAL A 70 11.12 -23.14 -1.41
CA VAL A 70 12.37 -22.75 -2.07
C VAL A 70 12.67 -21.27 -1.87
N PHE A 71 11.64 -20.41 -1.90
CA PHE A 71 11.80 -18.98 -1.66
C PHE A 71 12.11 -18.65 -0.19
N ASP A 72 11.51 -19.37 0.76
CA ASP A 72 11.77 -19.19 2.20
C ASP A 72 13.18 -19.66 2.63
N GLN A 73 13.81 -20.51 1.82
CA GLN A 73 15.19 -20.97 2.02
C GLN A 73 16.25 -20.08 1.36
N LEU A 74 15.85 -19.02 0.64
CA LEU A 74 16.79 -18.02 0.14
C LEU A 74 17.35 -17.23 1.32
N PRO A 75 18.69 -17.19 1.53
CA PRO A 75 19.25 -16.41 2.61
C PRO A 75 18.96 -14.93 2.38
N VAL A 76 18.46 -14.25 3.42
CA VAL A 76 18.30 -12.78 3.44
C VAL A 76 19.69 -12.15 3.53
N VAL A 77 20.40 -12.13 2.41
CA VAL A 77 21.62 -11.34 2.26
C VAL A 77 21.28 -10.18 1.35
N ALA A 78 21.31 -8.98 1.91
CA ALA A 78 21.07 -7.73 1.21
C ALA A 78 22.19 -7.46 0.18
N ASP A 79 22.17 -8.16 -0.96
CA ASP A 79 22.94 -7.77 -2.13
C ASP A 79 22.16 -6.70 -2.91
N SER A 80 22.84 -5.58 -3.17
CA SER A 80 22.48 -4.54 -4.13
C SER A 80 21.87 -5.10 -5.44
N LYS A 81 22.39 -6.22 -5.98
CA LYS A 81 21.89 -6.83 -7.23
C LYS A 81 20.50 -7.47 -7.07
N GLN A 82 20.17 -7.99 -5.89
CA GLN A 82 18.85 -8.57 -5.59
C GLN A 82 17.82 -7.47 -5.33
N THR A 83 18.24 -6.35 -4.73
CA THR A 83 17.41 -5.15 -4.56
C THR A 83 17.05 -4.52 -5.91
N ASP A 84 17.99 -4.49 -6.87
CA ASP A 84 17.78 -3.98 -8.21
C ASP A 84 16.78 -4.80 -9.03
N ARG A 85 16.67 -6.10 -8.77
CA ARG A 85 15.68 -6.99 -9.41
C ARG A 85 14.29 -6.89 -8.80
N ALA A 86 14.16 -6.30 -7.61
CA ALA A 86 12.89 -6.20 -6.89
C ALA A 86 12.08 -4.95 -7.28
N ILE A 87 12.71 -3.88 -7.80
CA ILE A 87 12.03 -2.65 -8.21
C ILE A 87 11.98 -2.55 -9.73
N ALA A 88 10.78 -2.33 -10.24
CA ALA A 88 10.50 -2.18 -11.66
C ALA A 88 9.83 -0.83 -11.95
N ILE A 89 10.19 -0.22 -13.08
CA ILE A 89 9.46 0.91 -13.67
C ILE A 89 8.90 0.41 -15.00
N VAL A 90 7.60 0.52 -15.18
CA VAL A 90 6.90 0.09 -16.38
C VAL A 90 6.18 1.29 -16.98
N GLU A 91 6.45 1.59 -18.25
CA GLU A 91 5.74 2.63 -18.98
C GLU A 91 4.42 2.06 -19.50
N VAL A 92 3.34 2.83 -19.35
CA VAL A 92 1.98 2.42 -19.68
C VAL A 92 1.34 3.51 -20.53
N GLY A 93 0.80 3.13 -21.68
CA GLY A 93 0.04 3.98 -22.58
C GLY A 93 -1.31 4.40 -21.98
N TYR A 94 -1.95 5.38 -22.61
CA TYR A 94 -3.27 5.88 -22.18
C TYR A 94 -4.40 4.85 -22.33
N ASP A 95 -4.19 3.85 -23.19
CA ASP A 95 -5.06 2.69 -23.40
C ASP A 95 -4.76 1.53 -22.41
N GLY A 96 -3.80 1.72 -21.50
CA GLY A 96 -3.34 0.69 -20.57
C GLY A 96 -2.33 -0.29 -21.18
N ALA A 97 -1.93 -0.12 -22.44
CA ALA A 97 -0.92 -0.97 -23.07
C ALA A 97 0.45 -0.74 -22.43
N LEU A 98 1.18 -1.82 -22.11
CA LEU A 98 2.55 -1.72 -21.62
C LEU A 98 3.46 -1.29 -22.78
N LEU A 99 4.23 -0.22 -22.59
CA LEU A 99 5.18 0.30 -23.57
C LEU A 99 6.60 -0.01 -23.06
N GLY A 100 7.42 -0.70 -23.87
CA GLY A 100 8.84 -0.97 -23.56
C GLY A 100 9.29 -2.42 -23.74
N GLU A 101 10.54 -2.60 -24.17
CA GLU A 101 11.18 -3.91 -24.37
C GLU A 101 11.50 -4.57 -23.02
N ASN A 102 11.03 -5.81 -22.82
CA ASN A 102 11.19 -6.62 -21.60
C ASN A 102 10.63 -5.98 -20.32
N PRO A 103 9.32 -6.12 -20.04
CA PRO A 103 8.83 -5.90 -18.69
C PRO A 103 9.65 -6.79 -17.73
N PRO A 104 10.25 -6.23 -16.66
CA PRO A 104 10.95 -7.02 -15.66
C PRO A 104 9.97 -8.06 -15.17
N ILE A 105 10.26 -9.34 -15.42
CA ILE A 105 9.38 -10.52 -15.25
C ILE A 105 8.28 -10.20 -14.23
N LEU A 106 7.19 -9.59 -14.72
CA LEU A 106 5.96 -9.51 -13.95
C LEU A 106 5.60 -10.97 -13.84
N PRO A 107 5.46 -11.54 -12.63
CA PRO A 107 5.17 -12.96 -12.53
C PRO A 107 3.91 -13.22 -13.37
N LYS A 108 4.09 -13.80 -14.56
CA LYS A 108 3.05 -14.36 -15.43
C LYS A 108 2.52 -15.67 -14.84
N LEU A 109 2.65 -15.81 -13.52
CA LEU A 109 2.12 -16.86 -12.70
C LEU A 109 1.13 -16.15 -11.79
N GLY A 110 -0.16 -16.47 -11.92
CA GLY A 110 -1.29 -15.82 -11.24
C GLY A 110 -1.30 -15.93 -9.71
N PHE A 111 -0.18 -15.66 -9.04
CA PHE A 111 0.06 -15.90 -7.62
C PHE A 111 0.77 -14.75 -6.87
N TRP A 112 0.97 -13.60 -7.52
CA TRP A 112 1.26 -12.34 -6.81
C TRP A 112 0.15 -11.34 -7.09
N GLN A 113 -1.08 -11.69 -6.72
CA GLN A 113 -2.16 -10.71 -6.60
C GLN A 113 -1.91 -9.90 -5.33
N CYS A 114 -0.99 -8.93 -5.38
CA CYS A 114 -0.95 -7.94 -4.33
C CYS A 114 -2.31 -7.23 -4.35
N PRO A 115 -3.08 -7.22 -3.25
CA PRO A 115 -4.31 -6.47 -3.21
C PRO A 115 -3.93 -5.00 -3.42
N THR A 116 -4.24 -4.44 -4.59
CA THR A 116 -4.04 -3.03 -4.83
C THR A 116 -5.04 -2.31 -3.95
N TRP A 117 -4.53 -1.56 -2.97
CA TRP A 117 -5.38 -0.69 -2.20
C TRP A 117 -5.66 0.51 -3.12
N GLN A 118 -6.90 0.60 -3.60
CA GLN A 118 -7.36 1.71 -4.45
C GLN A 118 -8.44 2.47 -3.71
N ILE A 119 -8.29 3.79 -3.60
CA ILE A 119 -9.33 4.67 -3.08
C ILE A 119 -10.03 5.36 -4.26
N GLY A 120 -10.98 4.66 -4.87
CA GLY A 120 -11.74 5.09 -6.05
C GLY A 120 -11.24 4.49 -7.38
N SER A 121 -11.93 4.78 -8.49
CA SER A 121 -11.55 4.33 -9.82
C SER A 121 -10.30 5.09 -10.32
N SER A 122 -9.29 4.39 -10.82
CA SER A 122 -8.22 5.02 -11.60
C SER A 122 -8.70 5.21 -13.03
N ASP A 123 -8.94 6.44 -13.46
CA ASP A 123 -8.97 6.71 -14.90
C ASP A 123 -7.59 6.36 -15.46
N SER A 124 -7.54 5.72 -16.63
CA SER A 124 -6.31 5.24 -17.28
C SER A 124 -5.36 6.40 -17.60
N ILE A 125 -4.52 6.74 -16.64
CA ILE A 125 -3.51 7.79 -16.80
C ILE A 125 -2.26 7.10 -17.35
N GLY A 126 -1.99 7.31 -18.64
CA GLY A 126 -0.70 6.93 -19.21
C GLY A 126 0.46 7.54 -18.40
N GLY A 127 1.57 6.82 -18.27
CA GLY A 127 2.70 7.23 -17.45
C GLY A 127 3.61 6.06 -17.04
N TYR A 128 4.28 6.21 -15.91
CA TYR A 128 5.21 5.24 -15.36
C TYR A 128 4.66 4.66 -14.06
N GLN A 129 4.44 3.36 -14.05
CA GLN A 129 4.12 2.59 -12.86
C GLN A 129 5.39 2.14 -12.16
N ILE A 130 5.45 2.31 -10.85
CA ILE A 130 6.53 1.84 -10.00
C ILE A 130 6.04 0.60 -9.28
N TRP A 131 6.77 -0.50 -9.46
CA TRP A 131 6.47 -1.81 -8.88
C TRP A 131 7.58 -2.23 -7.92
N LEU A 132 7.22 -2.86 -6.81
CA LEU A 132 8.14 -3.46 -5.86
C LEU A 132 7.68 -4.87 -5.53
N LYS A 133 8.54 -5.87 -5.72
CA LYS A 133 8.27 -7.29 -5.44
C LYS A 133 6.95 -7.78 -6.05
N GLY A 134 6.64 -7.33 -7.28
CA GLY A 134 5.41 -7.69 -7.98
C GLY A 134 4.15 -6.91 -7.58
N CYS A 135 4.24 -5.95 -6.64
CA CYS A 135 3.13 -5.07 -6.28
C CYS A 135 3.30 -3.67 -6.91
N GLN A 136 2.25 -3.13 -7.52
CA GLN A 136 2.23 -1.74 -7.95
C GLN A 136 2.17 -0.82 -6.72
N ILE A 137 3.13 0.10 -6.61
CA ILE A 137 3.23 1.04 -5.50
C ILE A 137 2.60 2.38 -5.85
N ALA A 138 2.95 2.90 -7.02
CA ALA A 138 2.63 4.26 -7.43
C ALA A 138 2.57 4.38 -8.96
N THR A 139 1.90 5.43 -9.43
CA THR A 139 1.87 5.82 -10.85
C THR A 139 2.17 7.30 -10.97
N VAL A 140 3.14 7.68 -11.80
CA VAL A 140 3.53 9.07 -12.06
C VAL A 140 3.62 9.31 -13.55
N ARG A 141 3.36 10.53 -14.04
CA ARG A 141 3.46 10.81 -15.49
C ARG A 141 4.89 11.01 -16.00
N ASP A 142 5.82 11.33 -15.11
CA ASP A 142 7.18 11.71 -15.50
C ASP A 142 8.20 10.62 -15.12
N ARG A 143 9.04 10.26 -16.10
CA ARG A 143 10.10 9.26 -15.93
C ARG A 143 11.11 9.68 -14.87
N SER A 144 11.45 10.96 -14.79
CA SER A 144 12.46 11.44 -13.85
C SER A 144 11.99 11.27 -12.39
N THR A 145 10.70 11.48 -12.14
CA THR A 145 10.04 11.26 -10.85
C THR A 145 10.02 9.77 -10.50
N ALA A 146 9.68 8.90 -11.46
CA ALA A 146 9.70 7.45 -11.26
C ALA A 146 11.12 6.96 -10.91
N GLU A 147 12.13 7.49 -11.60
CA GLU A 147 13.53 7.15 -11.38
C GLU A 147 14.08 7.64 -10.03
N LEU A 148 13.71 8.87 -9.65
CA LEU A 148 14.04 9.40 -8.33
C LEU A 148 13.41 8.55 -7.22
N PHE A 149 12.15 8.16 -7.38
CA PHE A 149 11.45 7.33 -6.41
C PHE A 149 12.08 5.92 -6.32
N ARG A 150 12.40 5.29 -7.46
CA ARG A 150 13.17 4.03 -7.50
C ARG A 150 14.49 4.15 -6.74
N LYS A 151 15.25 5.23 -6.95
CA LYS A 151 16.51 5.48 -6.24
C LYS A 151 16.30 5.58 -4.72
N GLU A 152 15.26 6.26 -4.26
CA GLU A 152 14.96 6.34 -2.82
C GLU A 152 14.46 5.01 -2.25
N LEU A 153 13.69 4.22 -2.99
CA LEU A 153 13.30 2.86 -2.58
C LEU A 153 14.51 1.94 -2.42
N ARG A 154 15.49 2.01 -3.33
CA ARG A 154 16.75 1.26 -3.20
C ARG A 154 17.50 1.65 -1.94
N ARG A 155 17.68 2.95 -1.69
CA ARG A 155 18.36 3.46 -0.50
C ARG A 155 17.63 3.09 0.79
N MET A 156 16.31 3.09 0.77
CA MET A 156 15.48 2.67 1.90
C MET A 156 15.75 1.19 2.23
N MET A 157 15.66 0.31 1.24
CA MET A 157 15.81 -1.15 1.46
C MET A 157 17.23 -1.57 1.84
N THR A 158 18.25 -0.77 1.50
CA THR A 158 19.64 -1.03 1.91
C THR A 158 20.03 -0.37 3.24
N THR A 159 19.08 0.27 3.93
CA THR A 159 19.33 0.89 5.24
C THR A 159 19.57 -0.21 6.30
N PRO A 160 20.60 -0.09 7.16
CA PRO A 160 20.80 -1.02 8.27
C PRO A 160 19.58 -1.06 9.19
N ASN A 161 19.20 -2.25 9.67
CA ASN A 161 18.00 -2.45 10.49
C ASN A 161 16.73 -1.95 9.79
N PHE A 162 16.60 -2.23 8.50
CA PHE A 162 15.42 -1.92 7.72
C PHE A 162 14.16 -2.46 8.41
N ASP A 163 13.20 -1.56 8.63
CA ASP A 163 11.94 -1.86 9.32
C ASP A 163 10.80 -1.26 8.51
N ALA A 164 10.14 -2.12 7.73
CA ALA A 164 9.05 -1.72 6.84
C ALA A 164 7.86 -1.09 7.58
N SER A 165 7.71 -1.30 8.89
CA SER A 165 6.65 -0.69 9.68
C SER A 165 6.76 0.84 9.74
N LYS A 166 7.96 1.39 9.48
CA LYS A 166 8.25 2.84 9.43
C LYS A 166 7.79 3.52 8.14
N VAL A 167 7.26 2.77 7.18
CA VAL A 167 6.63 3.36 5.98
C VAL A 167 5.29 3.98 6.36
N ARG A 168 5.13 5.27 6.05
CA ARG A 168 3.91 6.04 6.34
C ARG A 168 3.73 7.22 5.38
N ALA A 169 2.50 7.71 5.29
CA ALA A 169 2.23 9.05 4.80
C ALA A 169 2.44 10.07 5.93
N ALA A 170 2.88 11.29 5.60
CA ALA A 170 3.03 12.38 6.55
C ALA A 170 2.84 13.74 5.88
N MET A 171 2.35 14.72 6.63
CA MET A 171 2.42 16.12 6.25
C MET A 171 3.76 16.72 6.65
N GLU A 172 4.47 17.31 5.70
CA GLU A 172 5.75 17.99 5.93
C GLU A 172 5.77 19.28 5.11
N LEU A 173 5.85 20.42 5.81
CA LEU A 173 5.78 21.77 5.21
C LEU A 173 4.52 22.00 4.37
N GLY A 174 3.38 21.49 4.84
CA GLY A 174 2.09 21.64 4.15
C GLY A 174 1.90 20.73 2.94
N GLN A 175 2.83 19.80 2.67
CA GLN A 175 2.70 18.87 1.55
C GLN A 175 2.64 17.41 2.02
N PRO A 176 1.75 16.59 1.43
CA PRO A 176 1.73 15.16 1.66
C PRO A 176 2.99 14.48 1.12
N ARG A 177 3.58 13.59 1.92
CA ARG A 177 4.77 12.84 1.55
C ARG A 177 4.65 11.39 1.92
N LEU A 178 5.19 10.54 1.07
CA LEU A 178 5.53 9.17 1.39
C LEU A 178 6.90 9.16 2.09
N LYS A 179 6.96 8.61 3.31
CA LYS A 179 8.16 8.59 4.14
C LYS A 179 8.52 7.18 4.62
N PHE A 180 9.80 7.00 4.96
CA PHE A 180 10.34 5.89 5.74
C PHE A 180 11.11 6.46 6.93
N GLY A 181 10.54 6.35 8.13
CA GLY A 181 11.05 7.08 9.30
C GLY A 181 11.05 8.58 9.04
N ASP A 182 12.22 9.22 9.16
CA ASP A 182 12.40 10.65 8.89
C ASP A 182 12.74 10.96 7.42
N ARG A 183 13.07 9.93 6.63
CA ARG A 183 13.42 10.09 5.22
C ARG A 183 12.16 10.27 4.37
N SER A 184 12.17 11.29 3.52
CA SER A 184 11.14 11.48 2.50
C SER A 184 11.50 10.69 1.24
N LEU A 185 10.60 9.82 0.81
CA LEU A 185 10.76 8.97 -0.38
C LEU A 185 10.20 9.66 -1.62
N LEU A 186 9.03 10.28 -1.49
CA LEU A 186 8.37 11.03 -2.54
C LEU A 186 7.42 12.08 -1.95
N THR A 187 7.42 13.28 -2.53
CA THR A 187 6.42 14.31 -2.24
C THR A 187 5.28 14.19 -3.23
N ILE A 188 4.04 14.15 -2.74
CA ILE A 188 2.85 14.16 -3.60
C ILE A 188 2.48 15.61 -3.86
N THR A 189 2.86 16.10 -5.04
CA THR A 189 2.59 17.48 -5.45
C THR A 189 1.17 17.64 -5.97
N ASP A 190 0.69 18.89 -6.05
CA ASP A 190 -0.59 19.21 -6.69
C ASP A 190 -0.64 18.75 -8.15
N GLN A 191 0.51 18.70 -8.83
CA GLN A 191 0.62 18.15 -10.17
C GLN A 191 0.31 16.64 -10.16
N ILE A 192 0.84 15.86 -9.22
CA ILE A 192 0.51 14.43 -9.09
C ILE A 192 -0.98 14.27 -8.73
N ALA A 193 -1.50 15.10 -7.83
CA ALA A 193 -2.91 15.08 -7.43
C ALA A 193 -3.86 15.34 -8.60
N ALA A 194 -3.62 16.43 -9.34
CA ALA A 194 -4.39 16.82 -10.50
C ALA A 194 -4.40 15.75 -11.60
N GLN A 195 -3.30 15.00 -11.76
CA GLN A 195 -3.22 13.91 -12.74
C GLN A 195 -4.18 12.78 -12.43
N THR A 196 -4.44 12.53 -11.15
CA THR A 196 -5.29 11.43 -10.68
C THR A 196 -6.73 11.84 -10.40
N GLY A 197 -7.04 13.15 -10.37
CA GLY A 197 -8.34 13.65 -9.94
C GLY A 197 -8.64 13.35 -8.46
N ARG A 198 -7.60 13.11 -7.66
CA ARG A 198 -7.71 12.70 -6.25
C ARG A 198 -6.92 13.65 -5.35
N PRO A 199 -7.38 13.87 -4.10
CA PRO A 199 -6.62 14.66 -3.14
C PRO A 199 -5.21 14.08 -2.91
N ALA A 200 -4.20 14.95 -2.88
CA ALA A 200 -2.80 14.57 -2.69
C ALA A 200 -2.58 13.70 -1.44
N GLU A 201 -3.30 14.00 -0.37
CA GLU A 201 -3.24 13.27 0.90
C GLU A 201 -3.68 11.81 0.75
N MET A 202 -4.73 11.57 -0.03
CA MET A 202 -5.26 10.23 -0.28
C MET A 202 -4.30 9.40 -1.13
N ILE A 203 -3.60 10.03 -2.08
CA ILE A 203 -2.57 9.37 -2.88
C ILE A 203 -1.38 9.00 -1.99
N ALA A 204 -0.95 9.89 -1.10
CA ALA A 204 0.14 9.61 -0.17
C ALA A 204 -0.16 8.41 0.73
N ILE A 205 -1.37 8.37 1.30
CA ILE A 205 -1.84 7.25 2.15
C ILE A 205 -1.94 5.96 1.34
N GLU A 206 -2.52 6.02 0.14
CA GLU A 206 -2.62 4.86 -0.74
C GLU A 206 -1.25 4.28 -1.07
N TRP A 207 -0.32 5.10 -1.56
CA TRP A 207 1.00 4.63 -1.96
C TRP A 207 1.83 4.17 -0.77
N ALA A 208 1.63 4.76 0.43
CA ALA A 208 2.20 4.24 1.67
C ALA A 208 1.67 2.84 1.99
N ASN A 209 0.36 2.63 1.92
CA ASN A 209 -0.24 1.32 2.16
C ASN A 209 0.18 0.28 1.11
N ASN A 210 0.25 0.65 -0.17
CA ASN A 210 0.75 -0.23 -1.23
C ASN A 210 2.21 -0.62 -0.98
N LEU A 211 3.05 0.34 -0.56
CA LEU A 211 4.45 0.06 -0.21
C LEU A 211 4.56 -0.84 1.01
N ARG A 212 3.72 -0.64 2.05
CA ARG A 212 3.65 -1.52 3.21
C ARG A 212 3.30 -2.94 2.80
N ILE A 213 2.25 -3.13 2.00
CA ILE A 213 1.82 -4.44 1.49
C ILE A 213 2.94 -5.12 0.71
N ALA A 214 3.60 -4.41 -0.20
CA ALA A 214 4.72 -4.93 -0.98
C ALA A 214 5.92 -5.36 -0.13
N LEU A 215 6.04 -4.80 1.08
CA LEU A 215 7.07 -5.13 2.05
C LEU A 215 6.61 -6.15 3.11
N GLY A 216 5.43 -6.75 2.94
CA GLY A 216 4.87 -7.76 3.86
C GLY A 216 4.29 -7.16 5.15
N GLN A 217 4.00 -5.86 5.17
CA GLN A 217 3.35 -5.18 6.29
C GLN A 217 1.84 -5.02 6.02
N PRO A 218 1.00 -5.09 7.07
CA PRO A 218 -0.41 -4.77 6.93
C PRO A 218 -0.58 -3.30 6.54
N SER A 219 -1.58 -3.03 5.70
CA SER A 219 -2.05 -1.66 5.46
C SER A 219 -2.64 -1.07 6.73
N LEU A 220 -2.57 0.25 6.84
CA LEU A 220 -3.25 1.01 7.88
C LEU A 220 -4.69 1.29 7.42
N ALA A 221 -5.64 1.23 8.35
CA ALA A 221 -6.99 1.75 8.10
C ALA A 221 -6.91 3.24 7.76
N LEU A 222 -7.81 3.73 6.89
CA LEU A 222 -7.74 5.09 6.35
C LEU A 222 -7.65 6.16 7.44
N ALA A 223 -8.59 6.14 8.40
CA ALA A 223 -8.63 7.12 9.48
C ALA A 223 -7.36 7.09 10.34
N ASP A 224 -6.78 5.91 10.57
CA ASP A 224 -5.57 5.77 11.38
C ASP A 224 -4.34 6.25 10.60
N ALA A 225 -4.28 6.01 9.28
CA ALA A 225 -3.26 6.57 8.41
C ALA A 225 -3.34 8.10 8.34
N GLN A 226 -4.55 8.67 8.24
CA GLN A 226 -4.77 10.11 8.31
C GLN A 226 -4.34 10.69 9.66
N ALA A 227 -4.72 10.03 10.77
CA ALA A 227 -4.32 10.45 12.11
C ALA A 227 -2.80 10.48 12.26
N GLN A 228 -2.09 9.43 11.82
CA GLN A 228 -0.64 9.42 11.79
C GLN A 228 -0.05 10.52 10.89
N MET A 229 -0.65 10.75 9.73
CA MET A 229 -0.19 11.72 8.75
C MET A 229 -0.25 13.16 9.27
N TYR A 230 -1.29 13.51 10.02
CA TYR A 230 -1.46 14.83 10.64
C TYR A 230 -0.92 14.92 12.08
N GLY A 231 -0.42 13.82 12.65
CA GLY A 231 0.01 13.76 14.05
C GLY A 231 -1.14 14.01 15.04
N LEU A 232 -2.28 13.38 14.80
CA LEU A 232 -3.50 13.52 15.58
C LEU A 232 -3.71 12.31 16.51
N GLU A 233 -4.29 12.58 17.68
CA GLU A 233 -4.73 11.57 18.65
C GLU A 233 -6.20 11.82 19.04
N PRO A 234 -6.97 10.77 19.33
CA PRO A 234 -8.35 10.91 19.77
C PRO A 234 -8.44 11.56 21.17
N THR A 235 -9.48 12.35 21.38
CA THR A 235 -9.86 12.88 22.70
C THR A 235 -10.98 12.03 23.31
N GLN A 236 -11.45 12.43 24.50
CA GLN A 236 -12.64 11.86 25.13
C GLN A 236 -13.94 12.59 24.74
N GLN A 237 -13.89 13.49 23.75
CA GLN A 237 -15.07 14.22 23.28
C GLN A 237 -15.67 13.50 22.07
N PHE A 238 -16.88 12.98 22.27
CA PHE A 238 -17.66 12.23 21.29
C PHE A 238 -18.87 13.02 20.81
N ILE A 239 -19.27 12.76 19.57
CA ILE A 239 -20.45 13.33 18.93
C ILE A 239 -21.19 12.18 18.26
N ASP A 240 -22.38 11.87 18.75
CA ASP A 240 -23.26 10.86 18.19
C ASP A 240 -24.47 11.51 17.52
N GLY A 241 -24.88 10.99 16.38
CA GLY A 241 -26.08 11.48 15.69
C GLY A 241 -26.12 11.13 14.21
N MET A 242 -26.94 11.86 13.46
CA MET A 242 -27.03 11.66 12.02
C MET A 242 -26.10 12.62 11.29
N ALA A 243 -25.32 12.10 10.35
CA ALA A 243 -24.61 12.90 9.37
C ALA A 243 -25.29 12.85 8.01
N SER A 244 -25.25 13.97 7.30
CA SER A 244 -25.54 14.00 5.87
C SER A 244 -24.35 14.51 5.08
N TRP A 245 -24.55 14.95 3.84
CA TRP A 245 -23.50 15.57 3.04
C TRP A 245 -24.02 16.75 2.20
N TYR A 246 -23.12 17.69 1.91
CA TYR A 246 -23.42 18.87 1.10
C TYR A 246 -23.61 18.54 -0.37
N GLY A 247 -24.81 18.80 -0.90
CA GLY A 247 -25.10 18.64 -2.32
C GLY A 247 -24.20 19.51 -3.23
N PRO A 248 -24.09 19.19 -4.52
CA PRO A 248 -23.16 19.82 -5.46
C PRO A 248 -23.39 21.33 -5.65
N TYR A 249 -24.56 21.85 -5.29
CA TYR A 249 -24.90 23.29 -5.33
C TYR A 249 -23.95 24.19 -4.54
N PHE A 250 -23.34 23.65 -3.46
CA PHE A 250 -22.44 24.41 -2.60
C PHE A 250 -21.02 24.51 -3.15
N HIS A 251 -20.63 23.65 -4.09
CA HIS A 251 -19.27 23.61 -4.62
C HIS A 251 -18.84 24.97 -5.21
N GLY A 252 -17.64 25.42 -4.87
CA GLY A 252 -17.10 26.70 -5.32
C GLY A 252 -17.57 27.92 -4.51
N ARG A 253 -18.41 27.73 -3.47
CA ARG A 253 -18.86 28.83 -2.59
C ARG A 253 -17.96 28.96 -1.38
N GLN A 254 -17.98 30.14 -0.74
CA GLN A 254 -17.27 30.34 0.51
C GLN A 254 -17.96 29.59 1.66
N THR A 255 -17.14 28.93 2.47
CA THR A 255 -17.50 28.35 3.77
C THR A 255 -17.40 29.40 4.88
N ALA A 256 -17.86 29.08 6.08
CA ALA A 256 -17.80 29.97 7.24
C ALA A 256 -16.38 30.38 7.67
N ASN A 257 -15.35 29.62 7.30
CA ASN A 257 -13.96 30.01 7.55
C ASN A 257 -13.31 30.80 6.41
N GLY A 258 -14.06 31.09 5.34
CA GLY A 258 -13.60 31.85 4.17
C GLY A 258 -12.95 31.01 3.07
N GLU A 259 -12.73 29.71 3.30
CA GLU A 259 -12.24 28.79 2.26
C GLU A 259 -13.32 28.55 1.19
N ILE A 260 -12.90 28.34 -0.05
CA ILE A 260 -13.80 27.87 -1.11
C ILE A 260 -14.10 26.39 -0.88
N PHE A 261 -15.38 26.05 -0.75
CA PHE A 261 -15.83 24.69 -0.56
C PHE A 261 -15.54 23.83 -1.80
N ASP A 262 -14.69 22.82 -1.62
CA ASP A 262 -14.54 21.72 -2.54
C ASP A 262 -15.29 20.48 -2.03
N GLN A 263 -16.23 19.96 -2.82
CA GLN A 263 -16.96 18.74 -2.49
C GLN A 263 -16.06 17.49 -2.52
N ASN A 264 -14.90 17.60 -3.15
CA ASN A 264 -13.91 16.54 -3.27
C ASN A 264 -12.88 16.51 -2.14
N ASP A 265 -12.84 17.55 -1.30
CA ASP A 265 -11.99 17.61 -0.11
C ASP A 265 -12.55 16.78 1.05
N LEU A 266 -11.76 16.60 2.10
CA LEU A 266 -12.16 15.85 3.31
C LEU A 266 -12.57 16.80 4.43
N THR A 267 -13.67 17.49 4.21
CA THR A 267 -14.17 18.54 5.11
C THR A 267 -15.55 18.20 5.64
N ALA A 268 -15.95 18.91 6.70
CA ALA A 268 -17.27 18.83 7.27
C ALA A 268 -17.71 20.19 7.82
N ALA A 269 -18.99 20.30 8.09
CA ALA A 269 -19.55 21.37 8.88
C ALA A 269 -20.15 20.87 10.17
N HIS A 270 -20.04 21.72 11.18
CA HIS A 270 -20.64 21.50 12.48
C HIS A 270 -21.21 22.81 13.03
N PRO A 271 -22.33 22.80 13.79
CA PRO A 271 -22.98 24.04 14.24
C PRO A 271 -22.10 24.90 15.15
N THR A 272 -21.35 24.26 16.06
CA THR A 272 -20.67 24.96 17.17
C THR A 272 -19.19 24.62 17.36
N LEU A 273 -18.63 23.64 16.65
CA LEU A 273 -17.23 23.28 16.85
C LEU A 273 -16.32 24.40 16.33
N PRO A 274 -15.17 24.65 16.98
CA PRO A 274 -14.17 25.55 16.43
C PRO A 274 -13.82 25.16 14.99
N LEU A 275 -13.75 26.14 14.10
CA LEU A 275 -13.28 25.91 12.73
C LEU A 275 -11.81 25.46 12.80
N GLY A 276 -11.46 24.45 12.01
CA GLY A 276 -10.17 23.75 12.05
C GLY A 276 -10.16 22.50 12.94
N THR A 277 -11.23 22.20 13.67
CA THR A 277 -11.33 20.95 14.45
C THR A 277 -11.26 19.74 13.53
N PHE A 278 -10.46 18.75 13.87
CA PHE A 278 -10.45 17.45 13.19
C PHE A 278 -11.38 16.46 13.89
N LEU A 279 -12.13 15.68 13.12
CA LEU A 279 -13.02 14.64 13.60
C LEU A 279 -12.66 13.31 12.94
N LYS A 280 -12.49 12.23 13.72
CA LYS A 280 -12.58 10.86 13.20
C LYS A 280 -14.06 10.48 13.19
N VAL A 281 -14.67 10.42 12.00
CA VAL A 281 -16.08 10.10 11.80
C VAL A 281 -16.20 8.65 11.38
N THR A 282 -17.03 7.89 12.09
CA THR A 282 -17.32 6.47 11.83
C THR A 282 -18.77 6.31 11.45
N ASN A 283 -19.05 5.68 10.31
CA ASN A 283 -20.40 5.26 9.94
C ASN A 283 -20.78 4.01 10.72
N GLN A 284 -21.76 4.13 11.63
CA GLN A 284 -22.16 3.03 12.53
C GLN A 284 -22.76 1.83 11.78
N LEU A 285 -23.22 2.01 10.54
CA LEU A 285 -23.83 0.94 9.75
C LEU A 285 -22.81 -0.06 9.18
N ASN A 286 -21.54 0.36 9.03
CA ASN A 286 -20.52 -0.44 8.36
C ASN A 286 -19.13 -0.37 9.00
N GLY A 287 -18.95 0.45 10.05
CA GLY A 287 -17.69 0.62 10.75
C GLY A 287 -16.59 1.37 9.97
N LYS A 288 -16.86 1.84 8.75
CA LYS A 288 -15.90 2.64 7.97
C LYS A 288 -15.72 4.00 8.62
N SER A 289 -14.47 4.45 8.68
CA SER A 289 -14.11 5.72 9.30
C SER A 289 -13.18 6.55 8.44
N ILE A 290 -13.25 7.86 8.63
CA ILE A 290 -12.43 8.87 7.96
C ILE A 290 -12.14 10.03 8.91
N VAL A 291 -10.99 10.69 8.76
CA VAL A 291 -10.71 11.96 9.42
C VAL A 291 -11.09 13.12 8.50
N VAL A 292 -11.88 14.07 9.03
CA VAL A 292 -12.30 15.29 8.33
C VAL A 292 -11.97 16.53 9.15
N ARG A 293 -11.79 17.67 8.47
CA ARG A 293 -11.63 18.98 9.11
C ARG A 293 -12.93 19.79 9.04
N VAL A 294 -13.34 20.34 10.18
CA VAL A 294 -14.48 21.26 10.26
C VAL A 294 -14.07 22.61 9.67
N ASN A 295 -14.60 22.99 8.51
CA ASN A 295 -14.32 24.29 7.90
C ASN A 295 -15.58 25.15 7.64
N ASP A 296 -16.76 24.59 7.91
CA ASP A 296 -18.02 25.30 7.70
C ASP A 296 -19.02 25.14 8.87
N ARG A 297 -20.17 25.80 8.75
CA ARG A 297 -21.27 25.83 9.73
C ARG A 297 -22.54 25.18 9.19
N GLY A 298 -23.28 24.59 10.10
CA GLY A 298 -24.43 23.73 9.82
C GLY A 298 -24.15 22.31 10.34
N PRO A 299 -25.08 21.36 10.17
CA PRO A 299 -26.43 21.53 9.62
C PRO A 299 -27.33 22.39 10.51
N TYR A 300 -28.28 23.10 9.90
CA TYR A 300 -29.30 23.91 10.61
C TYR A 300 -30.69 23.25 10.62
N PHE A 301 -30.76 21.97 10.23
CA PHE A 301 -32.00 21.20 10.24
C PHE A 301 -31.95 20.20 11.38
N ASP A 302 -33.07 20.08 12.09
CA ASP A 302 -33.18 19.25 13.28
C ASP A 302 -32.82 17.78 13.01
N ASN A 303 -32.16 17.16 13.99
CA ASN A 303 -31.67 15.76 14.03
C ASN A 303 -30.37 15.44 13.27
N ARG A 304 -29.72 16.40 12.61
CA ARG A 304 -28.36 16.19 12.07
C ARG A 304 -27.31 16.89 12.91
N VAL A 305 -26.18 16.24 13.11
CA VAL A 305 -25.04 16.77 13.89
C VAL A 305 -23.87 17.17 13.01
N LEU A 306 -23.82 16.69 11.76
CA LEU A 306 -22.69 16.89 10.87
C LEU A 306 -23.14 16.87 9.40
N ASP A 307 -22.59 17.75 8.59
CA ASP A 307 -22.69 17.66 7.12
C ASP A 307 -21.28 17.43 6.57
N LEU A 308 -21.06 16.28 5.93
CA LEU A 308 -19.81 15.89 5.31
C LEU A 308 -19.67 16.49 3.91
N SER A 309 -18.45 16.62 3.41
CA SER A 309 -18.23 16.74 1.97
C SER A 309 -18.72 15.49 1.24
N LYS A 310 -19.03 15.63 -0.06
CA LYS A 310 -19.44 14.50 -0.90
C LYS A 310 -18.40 13.38 -0.86
N ARG A 311 -17.11 13.70 -0.98
CA ARG A 311 -16.03 12.70 -0.96
C ARG A 311 -15.91 11.98 0.38
N ALA A 312 -16.02 12.69 1.50
CA ALA A 312 -15.98 12.07 2.82
C ALA A 312 -17.17 11.11 3.02
N ALA A 313 -18.37 11.51 2.61
CA ALA A 313 -19.55 10.66 2.63
C ALA A 313 -19.41 9.43 1.72
N ALA A 314 -18.85 9.58 0.53
CA ALA A 314 -18.58 8.47 -0.39
C ALA A 314 -17.66 7.42 0.24
N ILE A 315 -16.57 7.86 0.87
CA ILE A 315 -15.55 6.98 1.47
C ILE A 315 -16.13 6.12 2.60
N ILE A 316 -17.01 6.68 3.43
CA ILE A 316 -17.68 5.93 4.51
C ILE A 316 -18.96 5.21 4.05
N ASN A 317 -19.20 5.13 2.73
CA ASN A 317 -20.41 4.58 2.09
C ASN A 317 -21.72 5.22 2.63
N GLY A 318 -21.72 6.52 2.88
CA GLY A 318 -22.88 7.31 3.28
C GLY A 318 -23.55 8.08 2.15
N GLU A 319 -22.85 8.32 1.02
CA GLU A 319 -23.33 9.17 -0.06
C GLU A 319 -24.68 8.72 -0.63
N GLU A 320 -24.80 7.46 -1.08
CA GLU A 320 -26.01 6.91 -1.70
C GLU A 320 -27.22 6.91 -0.76
N ARG A 321 -26.99 6.68 0.53
CA ARG A 321 -28.05 6.69 1.55
C ARG A 321 -28.47 8.12 1.92
N GLY A 322 -27.64 9.11 1.63
CA GLY A 322 -27.85 10.53 1.92
C GLY A 322 -27.64 10.90 3.39
N VAL A 323 -28.24 10.13 4.31
CA VAL A 323 -28.14 10.35 5.76
C VAL A 323 -27.81 9.04 6.48
N VAL A 324 -26.78 9.06 7.32
CA VAL A 324 -26.30 7.88 8.05
C VAL A 324 -26.07 8.17 9.54
N PRO A 325 -26.30 7.21 10.44
CA PRO A 325 -25.89 7.34 11.83
C PRO A 325 -24.37 7.26 11.93
N ILE A 326 -23.79 8.20 12.69
CA ILE A 326 -22.36 8.30 12.92
C ILE A 326 -22.03 8.38 14.41
N GLU A 327 -20.80 7.96 14.69
CA GLU A 327 -20.05 8.33 15.89
C GLU A 327 -18.82 9.12 15.42
N ALA A 328 -18.59 10.30 15.98
CA ALA A 328 -17.43 11.11 15.69
C ALA A 328 -16.62 11.42 16.95
N VAL A 329 -15.30 11.32 16.86
CA VAL A 329 -14.37 11.64 17.95
C VAL A 329 -13.58 12.89 17.58
N VAL A 330 -13.51 13.86 18.48
CA VAL A 330 -12.64 15.02 18.30
C VAL A 330 -11.18 14.59 18.37
N MET A 331 -10.40 14.99 17.37
CA MET A 331 -8.99 14.68 17.23
C MET A 331 -8.15 15.91 17.57
N GLN A 332 -7.07 15.73 18.32
CA GLN A 332 -6.17 16.81 18.72
C GLN A 332 -4.73 16.52 18.29
N SER A 333 -3.92 17.58 18.11
CA SER A 333 -2.50 17.39 17.81
C SER A 333 -1.77 16.72 18.97
N ALA A 334 -1.01 15.67 18.67
CA ALA A 334 -0.16 14.96 19.64
C ALA A 334 0.88 15.88 20.31
N VAL A 335 1.27 16.98 19.65
CA VAL A 335 2.18 17.99 20.22
C VAL A 335 1.50 18.79 21.33
N VAL A 336 0.23 19.16 21.12
CA VAL A 336 -0.56 19.91 22.11
C VAL A 336 -0.93 19.01 23.30
N ALA A 337 -1.31 17.75 23.05
CA ALA A 337 -1.68 16.78 24.07
C ALA A 337 -0.56 16.48 25.09
N ARG A 338 0.71 16.63 24.69
CA ARG A 338 1.88 16.36 25.54
C ARG A 338 2.37 17.58 26.33
N THR A 339 1.71 18.73 26.19
CA THR A 339 2.00 19.91 27.02
C THR A 339 1.14 19.82 28.29
N PRO A 340 1.71 19.62 29.49
CA PRO A 340 0.92 19.54 30.71
C PRO A 340 0.17 20.87 30.91
N ILE A 341 -1.16 20.79 31.03
CA ILE A 341 -1.97 21.94 31.44
C ILE A 341 -1.67 22.20 32.93
N ASN A 342 -0.62 22.97 33.22
CA ASN A 342 -0.41 23.56 34.54
C ASN A 342 0.46 24.82 34.47
N LYS A 343 -0.20 25.96 34.24
CA LYS A 343 -0.03 27.16 35.08
C LYS A 343 -1.13 28.19 34.76
N PRO A 344 -1.80 28.77 35.77
CA PRO A 344 -2.67 29.93 35.55
C PRO A 344 -1.84 31.14 35.10
N PRO A 345 -2.44 32.09 34.36
CA PRO A 345 -1.72 33.21 33.77
C PRO A 345 -1.09 34.07 34.87
N GLN A 346 0.23 34.17 34.87
CA GLN A 346 0.91 35.22 35.62
C GLN A 346 0.52 36.56 34.99
N GLN A 347 -0.22 37.37 35.76
CA GLN A 347 -0.47 38.76 35.44
C GLN A 347 0.88 39.47 35.23
N VAL A 348 1.13 39.92 34.00
CA VAL A 348 2.26 40.80 33.72
C VAL A 348 1.89 42.18 34.26
N ALA A 349 2.41 42.51 35.44
CA ALA A 349 2.31 43.85 35.99
C ALA A 349 2.99 44.84 35.02
N ARG A 350 2.22 45.79 34.50
CA ARG A 350 2.76 46.94 33.76
C ARG A 350 3.52 47.82 34.75
N LEU A 351 4.85 47.84 34.63
CA LEU A 351 5.67 48.92 35.20
C LEU A 351 5.43 50.19 34.38
N VAL A 352 4.82 51.18 35.02
CA VAL A 352 4.76 52.56 34.57
C VAL A 352 6.04 53.26 35.06
N THR A 353 6.87 53.70 34.13
CA THR A 353 7.88 54.75 34.30
C THR A 353 7.91 55.46 32.94
N GLY A 354 7.48 56.71 32.75
CA GLY A 354 7.76 57.89 33.56
C GLY A 354 9.13 58.43 33.13
N TYR A 355 9.17 59.28 32.11
CA TYR A 355 9.94 60.53 31.95
C TYR A 355 9.55 61.22 30.64
#